data_AF-A0A7X3NS84-F1
#
_entry.id   AF-A0A7X3NS84-F1
#
_cell.length_a   1.000
_cell.length_b   1.000
_cell.length_c   1.000
_cell.angle_alpha   90.00
_cell.angle_beta   90.00
_cell.angle_gamma   90.00
#
_symmetry.space_group_name_H-M   'P 1'
#
loop_
_entity.id
_entity.type
_entity.pdbx_description
1 polymer ?
#
loop_
_entity_poly.entity_id
_entity_poly.type
_entity_poly.pdbx_seq_one_letter_code
_entity_poly.pdbx_strand_id
1 'polypeptide(L)' 'MKKRVFGIETEFGCMTDTERIRGTSEGVAARVRDYVFDVLELGLRDIHYRDWGEPPGNGGFLFNGGRLYIDMGHLE' A
#
# COMPACT_ATOMS: atom_id res chain seq x y z
N MET A 1 24.51 15.14 13.89
CA MET A 1 23.11 15.20 14.37
C MET A 1 22.79 13.89 15.08
N LYS A 2 22.47 13.89 16.37
CA LYS A 2 22.13 12.66 17.14
C LYS A 2 20.63 12.66 17.46
N LYS A 3 19.98 11.50 17.42
CA LYS A 3 18.55 11.27 17.77
C LYS A 3 17.53 12.05 16.93
N ARG A 4 17.65 12.01 15.60
CA ARG A 4 16.64 12.57 14.69
C ARG A 4 15.59 11.50 14.36
N VAL A 5 14.32 11.91 14.27
CA VAL A 5 13.26 11.07 13.71
C VAL A 5 13.43 11.01 12.20
N PHE A 6 13.41 9.80 11.64
CA PHE A 6 13.45 9.55 10.21
C PHE A 6 12.47 8.44 9.85
N GLY A 7 11.97 8.48 8.62
CA GLY A 7 11.16 7.45 7.99
C GLY A 7 11.70 7.20 6.59
N ILE A 8 11.25 6.11 5.98
CA ILE A 8 11.56 5.76 4.59
C ILE A 8 10.23 5.42 3.93
N GLU A 9 10.10 5.85 2.68
CA GLU A 9 9.04 5.48 1.74
C GLU A 9 9.66 4.54 0.71
N THR A 10 8.93 3.51 0.28
CA THR A 10 9.46 2.49 -0.63
C THR A 10 8.36 1.96 -1.54
N GLU A 11 8.30 2.51 -2.75
CA GLU A 11 7.48 1.96 -3.81
C GLU A 11 8.05 0.61 -4.33
N PHE A 12 7.20 -0.40 -4.37
CA PHE A 12 7.55 -1.71 -4.93
C PHE A 12 7.11 -1.81 -6.40
N GLY A 13 8.08 -2.02 -7.29
CA GLY A 13 7.81 -2.39 -8.67
C GLY A 13 7.06 -3.73 -8.74
N CYS A 14 5.94 -3.76 -9.47
CA CYS A 14 5.11 -4.96 -9.62
C CYS A 14 5.18 -5.49 -11.05
N MET A 15 5.75 -6.68 -11.23
CA MET A 15 5.75 -7.39 -12.51
C MET A 15 4.80 -8.58 -12.43
N THR A 16 3.92 -8.68 -13.42
CA THR A 16 2.95 -9.77 -13.51
C THR A 16 3.20 -10.62 -14.75
N ASP A 17 3.07 -11.93 -14.61
CA ASP A 17 2.98 -12.84 -15.75
C ASP A 17 1.62 -12.63 -16.44
N THR A 18 1.64 -11.92 -17.55
CA THR A 18 0.43 -11.51 -18.28
C THR A 18 -0.30 -12.68 -18.96
N GLU A 19 0.36 -13.82 -19.15
CA GLU A 19 -0.29 -15.02 -19.69
C GLU A 19 -1.06 -15.80 -18.62
N ARG A 20 -0.60 -15.74 -17.36
CA ARG A 20 -1.18 -16.49 -16.24
C ARG A 20 -2.12 -15.66 -15.37
N ILE A 21 -1.81 -14.39 -15.15
CA ILE A 21 -2.53 -13.52 -14.23
C ILE A 21 -3.37 -12.54 -15.03
N ARG A 22 -4.69 -12.60 -14.84
CA ARG A 22 -5.60 -11.56 -15.35
C ARG A 22 -5.50 -10.30 -14.48
N GLY A 23 -5.36 -9.16 -15.14
CA GLY A 23 -5.30 -7.83 -14.52
C GLY A 23 -4.05 -7.06 -14.91
N THR A 24 -3.89 -5.88 -14.34
CA THR A 24 -2.68 -5.05 -14.49
C THR A 24 -1.77 -5.20 -13.27
N SER A 25 -0.52 -4.77 -13.38
CA SER A 25 0.43 -4.73 -12.26
C SER A 25 -0.12 -3.92 -11.08
N GLU A 26 -0.73 -2.77 -11.36
CA GLU A 26 -1.36 -1.90 -10.37
C GLU A 26 -2.54 -2.60 -9.68
N GLY A 27 -3.34 -3.35 -10.44
CA GLY A 27 -4.41 -4.17 -9.89
C GLY A 27 -3.91 -5.33 -9.04
N VAL A 28 -2.73 -5.88 -9.32
CA VAL A 28 -2.07 -6.86 -8.44
C VAL A 28 -1.57 -6.18 -7.17
N ALA A 29 -0.90 -5.03 -7.26
CA ALA A 29 -0.45 -4.27 -6.09
C ALA A 29 -1.62 -3.92 -5.15
N ALA A 30 -2.74 -3.43 -5.69
CA ALA A 30 -3.95 -3.13 -4.93
C ALA A 30 -4.50 -4.38 -4.22
N ARG A 31 -4.50 -5.55 -4.88
CA ARG A 31 -4.94 -6.81 -4.26
C ARG A 31 -4.00 -7.25 -3.13
N VAL A 32 -2.70 -7.00 -3.24
CA VAL A 32 -1.74 -7.30 -2.15
C VAL A 32 -2.03 -6.41 -0.95
N ARG A 33 -2.21 -5.09 -1.15
CA ARG A 33 -2.66 -4.18 -0.08
C ARG A 33 -3.93 -4.71 0.57
N ASP A 34 -4.94 -5.06 -0.23
CA ASP A 34 -6.22 -5.52 0.30
C ASP A 34 -6.08 -6.81 1.09
N TYR A 35 -5.25 -7.75 0.63
CA TYR A 35 -4.96 -8.98 1.35
C TYR A 35 -4.30 -8.72 2.72
N VAL A 36 -3.40 -7.73 2.82
CA VAL A 36 -2.76 -7.35 4.08
C VAL A 36 -3.76 -6.86 5.12
N PHE A 37 -4.77 -6.08 4.72
CA PHE A 37 -5.76 -5.53 5.64
C PHE A 37 -6.96 -6.44 5.88
N ASP A 38 -7.50 -7.08 4.84
CA ASP A 38 -8.78 -7.80 4.91
C ASP A 38 -8.62 -9.29 5.23
N VAL A 39 -7.45 -9.87 4.95
CA VAL A 39 -7.19 -11.31 5.18
C VAL A 39 -6.15 -11.53 6.27
N LEU A 40 -5.01 -10.84 6.18
CA LEU A 40 -3.96 -10.96 7.20
C LEU A 40 -4.22 -10.10 8.43
N GLU A 41 -5.13 -9.11 8.32
CA GLU A 41 -5.51 -8.21 9.41
C GLU A 41 -4.30 -7.57 10.11
N LEU A 42 -3.26 -7.16 9.36
CA LEU A 42 -2.01 -6.63 9.93
C LEU A 42 -2.04 -5.13 10.23
N GLY A 43 -3.22 -4.52 10.17
CA GLY A 43 -3.40 -3.09 10.37
C GLY A 43 -4.84 -2.65 10.24
N LEU A 44 -5.04 -1.34 10.18
CA LEU A 44 -6.34 -0.70 10.02
C LEU A 44 -6.37 0.13 8.75
N ARG A 45 -7.44 -0.04 7.96
CA ARG A 45 -7.68 0.79 6.77
C ARG A 45 -7.90 2.24 7.16
N ASP A 46 -7.34 3.13 6.37
CA ASP A 46 -7.60 4.56 6.50
C ASP A 46 -8.92 4.91 5.83
N ILE A 47 -9.85 5.45 6.60
CA ILE A 47 -11.18 5.85 6.12
C ILE A 47 -11.25 7.34 5.76
N HIS A 48 -10.12 8.05 5.84
CA HIS A 48 -10.05 9.47 5.53
C HIS A 48 -9.47 9.68 4.14
N TYR A 49 -9.96 10.71 3.47
CA TYR A 49 -9.32 11.22 2.27
C TYR A 49 -7.97 11.83 2.64
N ARG A 50 -6.94 11.53 1.85
CA ARG A 50 -5.58 12.09 1.99
C ARG A 50 -5.27 12.99 0.80
N ASP A 51 -4.25 13.81 0.95
CA ASP A 51 -3.86 14.76 -0.09
C ASP A 51 -3.49 14.03 -1.41
N TRP A 52 -3.37 14.78 -2.51
CA TRP A 52 -2.96 14.23 -3.82
C TRP A 52 -3.86 13.16 -4.45
N GLY A 53 -5.15 13.16 -4.09
CA GLY A 53 -6.12 12.28 -4.77
C GLY A 53 -6.20 10.88 -4.17
N GLU A 54 -5.70 10.68 -2.96
CA GLU A 54 -5.80 9.42 -2.26
C GLU A 54 -7.17 9.27 -1.56
N PRO A 55 -8.09 8.44 -2.08
CA PRO A 55 -9.42 8.29 -1.51
C PRO A 55 -9.40 7.45 -0.22
N PRO A 56 -10.46 7.54 0.61
CA PRO A 56 -10.70 6.58 1.68
C PRO A 56 -10.54 5.13 1.21
N GLY A 57 -9.83 4.32 1.99
CA GLY A 57 -9.58 2.90 1.70
C GLY A 57 -8.41 2.64 0.76
N ASN A 58 -7.71 3.68 0.26
CA ASN A 58 -6.52 3.50 -0.58
C ASN A 58 -5.37 2.78 0.13
N GLY A 59 -5.35 2.80 1.46
CA GLY A 59 -4.32 2.22 2.30
C GLY A 59 -4.73 2.16 3.75
N GLY A 60 -3.74 2.11 4.63
CA GLY A 60 -3.94 2.04 6.06
C GLY A 60 -2.63 2.09 6.85
N PHE A 61 -2.76 1.98 8.17
CA PHE A 61 -1.64 1.90 9.09
C PHE A 61 -1.49 0.48 9.59
N LEU A 62 -0.27 -0.04 9.51
CA LEU A 62 0.10 -1.35 10.04
C LEU A 62 0.32 -1.26 11.56
N PHE A 63 0.15 -2.37 12.27
CA PHE A 63 0.32 -2.39 13.73
C PHE A 63 1.75 -2.15 14.21
N ASN A 64 2.74 -2.24 13.32
CA ASN A 64 4.13 -1.85 13.60
C ASN A 64 4.39 -0.34 13.44
N GLY A 65 3.36 0.46 13.12
CA GLY A 65 3.45 1.90 12.91
C GLY A 65 3.81 2.33 11.48
N GLY A 66 4.04 1.38 10.57
CA GLY A 66 4.20 1.65 9.15
C GLY A 66 2.88 2.06 8.49
N ARG A 67 2.96 2.67 7.31
CA ARG A 67 1.83 2.92 6.43
C ARG A 67 1.96 2.00 5.22
N LEU A 68 0.84 1.47 4.72
CA LEU A 68 0.79 0.70 3.49
C LEU A 68 -0.36 1.22 2.62
N TYR A 69 -0.09 1.64 1.40
CA TYR A 69 -1.06 2.25 0.49
C TYR A 69 -0.67 2.06 -0.98
N ILE A 70 -1.51 2.56 -1.90
CA ILE A 70 -1.18 2.60 -3.32
C ILE A 70 -0.76 4.02 -3.69
N ASP A 71 0.45 4.18 -4.20
CA ASP A 71 0.93 5.44 -4.79
C ASP A 71 1.22 5.24 -6.28
N MET A 72 0.54 6.03 -7.12
CA MET A 72 0.66 5.99 -8.59
C MET A 72 0.66 4.57 -9.22
N GLY A 73 0.00 3.60 -8.57
CA GLY A 73 -0.08 2.21 -9.02
C GLY A 73 0.92 1.24 -8.38
N HIS A 74 1.87 1.74 -7.60
CA HIS A 74 2.78 0.95 -6.79
C HIS A 74 2.21 0.68 -5.40
N LEU A 75 2.57 -0.46 -4.82
CA LEU A 75 2.41 -0.67 -3.39
C LEU A 75 3.54 0.07 -2.69
N GLU A 76 3.20 0.89 -1.69
CA GLU A 76 4.16 1.58 -0.83
C GLU A 76 3.84 1.36 0.64
#